data_AF-A0A0C3ALC1-F1
#
_entry.id   AF-A0A0C3ALC1-F1
#
_cell.length_a   1.000
_cell.length_b   1.000
_cell.length_c   1.000
_cell.angle_alpha   90.00
_cell.angle_beta   90.00
_cell.angle_gamma   90.00
#
_symmetry.space_group_name_H-M   'P 1'
#
loop_
_entity.id
_entity.type
_entity.pdbx_description
1 polymer ?
#
loop_
_entity_poly.entity_id
_entity_poly.type
_entity_poly.pdbx_seq_one_letter_code
_entity_poly.pdbx_strand_id
1 'polypeptide(L)'
;MVANPHTFGLGHMHSFFCIGALASPLICQTLIARGWPWQNFYYLSVTIPVINFFTVLMTFRSSLSEFLIDKEKAITGGISLQRIVRGDVPEGSVRPTVAGATAVDVEPSEGATTPKQSSRHNLPRNMFMTTVKTPTVWAFGFFISMYTGSEGVTSGYIVTYLLKMRSADPSVVGYANSAFWAGAAVGRLALGYTSPLMGRRKPYWIFAFIIFAMSFHLCIWFIPSFAIGWAMTALAGLSMGPVFPLSLEIASRNLSPAIISSALAIMSSMGNLGGAFYPFMTGLLSNAEGEKVIEPLVVSLLGTMFCFWAVTRAHFSYK
;
A
#
# COMPACT_ATOMS: atom_id res chain seq x y z
N MET A 1 -13.91 14.82 15.32
CA MET A 1 -13.46 13.54 14.71
C MET A 1 -12.01 13.71 14.30
N VAL A 2 -11.06 13.20 15.10
CA VAL A 2 -9.65 13.22 14.69
C VAL A 2 -9.42 11.98 13.83
N ALA A 3 -9.25 12.18 12.52
CA ALA A 3 -8.86 11.09 11.62
C ALA A 3 -7.56 10.46 12.14
N ASN A 4 -7.45 9.12 12.11
CA ASN A 4 -6.19 8.47 12.46
C ASN A 4 -5.10 8.96 11.49
N PRO A 5 -4.05 9.66 11.96
CA PRO A 5 -3.09 10.34 11.08
C PRO A 5 -2.39 9.36 10.12
N HIS A 6 -2.22 8.10 10.53
CA HIS A 6 -1.61 7.07 9.67
C HIS A 6 -2.48 6.72 8.46
N THR A 7 -3.78 6.52 8.65
CA THR A 7 -4.68 6.13 7.55
C THR A 7 -5.02 7.31 6.65
N PHE A 8 -5.16 8.49 7.25
CA PHE A 8 -5.41 9.73 6.52
C PHE A 8 -4.25 10.06 5.57
N GLY A 9 -3.01 9.96 6.05
CA GLY A 9 -1.82 10.16 5.21
C GLY A 9 -1.68 9.11 4.11
N LEU A 10 -1.91 7.83 4.44
CA LEU A 10 -1.81 6.74 3.47
C LEU A 10 -2.83 6.89 2.32
N GLY A 11 -4.06 7.30 2.64
CA GLY A 11 -5.11 7.59 1.66
C GLY A 11 -4.73 8.71 0.71
N HIS A 12 -4.21 9.84 1.22
CA HIS A 12 -3.78 10.96 0.38
C HIS A 12 -2.62 10.59 -0.53
N MET A 13 -1.56 9.97 0.00
CA MET A 13 -0.39 9.56 -0.79
C MET A 13 -0.76 8.63 -1.94
N HIS A 14 -1.61 7.62 -1.69
CA HIS A 14 -2.05 6.69 -2.75
C HIS A 14 -3.07 7.32 -3.72
N SER A 15 -3.76 8.39 -3.30
CA SER A 15 -4.65 9.13 -4.19
C SER A 15 -3.87 9.96 -5.20
N PHE A 16 -2.76 10.60 -4.80
CA PHE A 16 -1.86 11.30 -5.74
C PHE A 16 -1.25 10.35 -6.78
N PHE A 17 -0.91 9.12 -6.38
CA PHE A 17 -0.53 8.07 -7.32
C PHE A 17 -1.62 7.82 -8.38
N CYS A 18 -2.89 7.73 -7.98
CA CYS A 18 -4.01 7.56 -8.93
C CYS A 18 -4.19 8.75 -9.85
N ILE A 19 -3.99 9.97 -9.36
CA ILE A 19 -4.11 11.18 -10.17
C ILE A 19 -3.08 11.14 -11.31
N GLY A 20 -1.84 10.74 -11.02
CA GLY A 20 -0.83 10.50 -12.05
C GLY A 20 -1.24 9.39 -13.03
N ALA A 21 -1.75 8.27 -12.50
CA ALA A 21 -2.20 7.13 -13.30
C ALA A 21 -3.45 7.42 -14.14
N LEU A 22 -4.27 8.41 -13.76
CA LEU A 22 -5.38 8.96 -14.55
C LEU A 22 -4.86 9.92 -15.63
N ALA A 23 -3.96 10.83 -15.27
CA ALA A 23 -3.51 11.90 -16.15
C ALA A 23 -2.75 11.35 -17.36
N SER A 24 -1.93 10.32 -17.17
CA SER A 24 -1.15 9.68 -18.25
C SER A 24 -2.03 9.18 -19.42
N PRO A 25 -2.98 8.24 -19.23
CA PRO A 25 -3.86 7.79 -20.31
C PRO A 25 -4.78 8.90 -20.82
N LEU A 26 -5.18 9.87 -19.98
CA LEU A 26 -6.02 10.98 -20.40
C LEU A 26 -5.28 11.85 -21.42
N ILE A 27 -4.04 12.24 -21.09
CA ILE A 27 -3.20 13.04 -21.98
C ILE A 27 -2.87 12.25 -23.25
N CYS A 28 -2.44 10.99 -23.11
CA CYS A 28 -2.13 10.12 -24.25
C CYS A 28 -3.33 10.01 -25.22
N GLN A 29 -4.52 9.74 -24.68
CA GLN A 29 -5.73 9.61 -25.49
C GLN A 29 -6.11 10.93 -26.17
N THR A 30 -6.04 12.06 -25.46
CA THR A 30 -6.35 13.37 -26.06
C THR A 30 -5.39 13.75 -27.20
N LEU A 31 -4.12 13.37 -27.10
CA LEU A 31 -3.13 13.60 -28.16
C LEU A 31 -3.43 12.73 -29.38
N ILE A 32 -3.67 11.44 -29.18
CA ILE A 32 -4.02 10.51 -30.27
C ILE A 32 -5.30 10.96 -30.98
N ALA A 33 -6.33 11.38 -30.24
CA ALA A 33 -7.58 11.89 -30.80
C ALA A 33 -7.41 13.15 -31.65
N ARG A 34 -6.37 13.96 -31.39
CA ARG A 34 -6.00 15.15 -32.18
C ARG A 34 -5.09 14.82 -33.36
N GLY A 35 -4.83 13.54 -33.64
CA GLY A 35 -3.96 13.10 -34.72
C GLY A 35 -2.46 13.24 -34.40
N TRP A 36 -2.09 13.44 -33.12
CA TRP A 36 -0.67 13.47 -32.77
C TRP A 36 -0.08 12.05 -32.78
N PRO A 37 1.15 11.87 -33.32
CA PRO A 37 1.85 10.58 -33.27
C PRO A 37 2.06 10.11 -31.82
N TRP A 38 1.71 8.85 -31.54
CA TRP A 38 1.81 8.27 -30.19
C TRP A 38 3.24 8.27 -29.64
N GLN A 39 4.26 8.22 -30.51
CA GLN A 39 5.67 8.24 -30.13
C GLN A 39 6.06 9.54 -29.42
N ASN A 40 5.38 10.66 -29.76
CA ASN A 40 5.67 11.94 -29.14
C ASN A 40 5.24 12.00 -27.66
N PHE A 41 4.37 11.08 -27.23
CA PHE A 41 4.01 10.94 -25.82
C PHE A 41 5.22 10.61 -24.94
N TYR A 42 6.23 9.89 -25.46
CA TYR A 42 7.42 9.56 -24.67
C TYR A 42 8.25 10.79 -24.30
N TYR A 43 8.29 11.82 -25.14
CA TYR A 43 8.95 13.08 -24.78
C TYR A 43 8.27 13.74 -23.58
N LEU A 44 6.93 13.72 -23.54
CA LEU A 44 6.17 14.22 -22.39
C LEU A 44 6.36 13.33 -21.16
N SER A 45 6.46 12.02 -21.34
CA SER A 45 6.69 11.10 -20.23
C SER A 45 8.06 11.28 -19.58
N VAL A 46 9.08 11.77 -20.30
CA VAL A 46 10.42 12.06 -19.75
C VAL A 46 10.46 13.35 -18.92
N THR A 47 9.61 14.33 -19.19
CA THR A 47 9.63 15.60 -18.43
C THR A 47 9.21 15.43 -16.98
N ILE A 48 8.24 14.55 -16.70
CA ILE A 48 7.74 14.31 -15.33
C ILE A 48 8.83 13.71 -14.41
N PRO A 49 9.56 12.64 -14.79
CA PRO A 49 10.70 12.13 -14.02
C PRO A 49 11.80 13.16 -13.80
N VAL A 50 12.09 14.01 -14.78
CA VAL A 50 13.10 15.08 -14.65
C VAL A 50 12.66 16.08 -13.57
N ILE A 51 11.40 16.53 -13.59
CA ILE A 51 10.86 17.40 -12.54
C ILE A 51 10.95 16.70 -11.18
N ASN A 52 10.54 15.43 -11.09
CA ASN A 52 10.61 14.66 -9.85
C ASN A 52 12.05 14.54 -9.31
N PHE A 53 13.03 14.32 -10.20
CA PHE A 53 14.45 14.29 -9.83
C PHE A 53 14.91 15.61 -9.20
N PHE A 54 14.57 16.75 -9.82
CA PHE A 54 14.90 18.07 -9.26
C PHE A 54 14.17 18.36 -7.95
N THR A 55 12.88 17.99 -7.83
CA THR A 55 12.13 18.15 -6.58
C THR A 55 12.76 17.33 -5.46
N VAL A 56 13.11 16.06 -5.72
CA VAL A 56 13.82 15.21 -4.74
C VAL A 56 15.17 15.84 -4.35
N LEU A 57 15.95 16.34 -5.32
CA LEU A 57 17.22 17.02 -5.02
C LEU A 57 17.05 18.29 -4.18
N MET A 58 15.97 19.05 -4.40
CA MET A 58 15.67 20.25 -3.63
C MET A 58 15.14 19.93 -2.23
N THR A 59 14.20 18.98 -2.11
CA THR A 59 13.58 18.59 -0.84
C THR A 59 14.56 17.86 0.08
N PHE A 60 15.34 16.94 -0.48
CA PHE A 60 16.36 16.17 0.26
C PHE A 60 17.74 16.78 0.12
N ARG A 61 17.83 18.09 -0.13
CA ARG A 61 19.08 18.83 0.01
C ARG A 61 19.42 18.86 1.50
N SER A 62 20.01 17.77 1.96
CA SER A 62 20.35 17.53 3.36
C SER A 62 21.09 18.75 3.86
N SER A 63 20.51 19.43 4.85
CA SER A 63 21.31 20.32 5.67
C SER A 63 22.42 19.45 6.25
N LEU A 64 23.66 19.71 5.88
CA LEU A 64 24.83 18.88 6.25
C LEU A 64 24.86 18.59 7.77
N SER A 65 24.29 19.50 8.56
CA SER A 65 24.06 19.36 10.00
C SER A 65 23.17 18.16 10.37
N GLU A 66 22.07 17.91 9.67
CA GLU A 66 21.16 16.79 9.97
C GLU A 66 21.82 15.44 9.69
N PHE A 67 22.55 15.33 8.57
CA PHE A 67 23.31 14.11 8.25
C PHE A 67 24.40 13.82 9.28
N LEU A 68 25.11 14.85 9.75
CA LEU A 68 26.14 14.71 10.79
C LEU A 68 25.52 14.30 12.14
N ILE A 69 24.39 14.90 12.53
CA ILE A 69 23.66 14.54 13.75
C ILE A 69 23.19 13.08 13.70
N ASP A 70 22.62 12.64 12.57
CA ASP A 70 22.14 11.26 12.44
C ASP A 70 23.28 10.24 12.37
N LYS A 71 24.39 10.59 11.71
CA LYS A 71 25.62 9.79 11.71
C LYS A 71 26.20 9.66 13.13
N GLU A 72 26.25 10.74 13.88
CA GLU A 72 26.76 10.75 15.26
C GLU A 72 25.84 9.97 16.21
N LYS A 73 24.52 10.08 16.06
CA LYS A 73 23.55 9.23 16.78
C LYS A 73 23.69 7.75 16.43
N ALA A 74 23.91 7.40 15.16
CA ALA A 74 24.11 6.03 14.73
C ALA A 74 25.41 5.43 15.29
N ILE A 75 26.49 6.22 15.31
CA ILE A 75 27.79 5.82 15.90
C ILE A 75 27.66 5.68 17.42
N THR A 76 27.09 6.67 18.10
CA THR A 76 26.92 6.65 19.57
C THR A 76 25.97 5.54 20.01
N GLY A 77 24.88 5.33 19.26
CA GLY A 77 23.93 4.22 19.44
C GLY A 77 24.57 2.85 19.19
N GLY A 78 25.42 2.73 18.17
CA GLY A 78 26.17 1.52 17.87
C GLY A 78 27.24 1.20 18.94
N ILE A 79 27.94 2.21 19.45
CA ILE A 79 28.93 2.08 20.52
C ILE A 79 28.26 1.69 21.83
N SER A 80 27.12 2.29 22.17
CA SER A 80 26.36 1.93 23.37
C SER A 80 25.76 0.52 23.28
N LEU A 81 25.27 0.10 22.10
CA LEU A 81 24.89 -1.29 21.84
C LEU A 81 26.07 -2.26 21.98
N GLN A 82 27.24 -1.94 21.41
CA GLN A 82 28.44 -2.77 21.57
C GLN A 82 28.91 -2.85 23.02
N ARG A 83 28.86 -1.75 23.77
CA ARG A 83 29.24 -1.69 25.18
C ARG A 83 28.30 -2.51 26.07
N ILE A 84 26.99 -2.48 25.80
CA ILE A 84 25.99 -3.33 26.47
C ILE A 84 26.19 -4.81 26.08
N VAL A 85 26.45 -5.12 24.80
CA VAL A 85 26.70 -6.49 24.33
C VAL A 85 27.99 -7.07 24.92
N ARG A 86 29.00 -6.23 25.21
CA ARG A 86 30.25 -6.63 25.88
C ARG A 86 30.12 -6.77 27.40
N GLY A 87 28.99 -6.37 28.00
CA GLY A 87 28.80 -6.43 29.45
C GLY A 87 29.53 -5.32 30.22
N ASP A 88 30.06 -4.32 29.52
CA ASP A 88 30.78 -3.20 30.13
C ASP A 88 29.77 -2.17 30.66
N VAL A 89 29.14 -2.45 31.81
CA VAL A 89 28.38 -1.43 32.55
C VAL A 89 29.40 -0.52 33.22
N PRO A 90 29.44 0.80 32.93
CA PRO A 90 30.34 1.70 33.63
C PRO A 90 29.91 1.79 35.10
N GLU A 91 30.81 1.41 36.02
CA GLU A 91 30.64 1.53 37.47
C GLU A 91 30.63 2.98 37.99
N GLY A 92 30.40 3.97 37.12
CA GLY A 92 30.44 5.37 37.51
C GLY A 92 29.92 6.30 36.43
N SER A 93 28.60 6.49 36.36
CA SER A 93 28.03 7.69 35.76
C SER A 93 27.19 8.43 36.79
N VAL A 94 27.90 9.32 37.50
CA VAL A 94 27.47 10.59 38.10
C VAL A 94 25.95 10.78 38.18
N ARG A 95 25.39 10.61 39.37
CA ARG A 95 24.10 11.21 39.74
C ARG A 95 24.24 12.74 39.60
N PRO A 96 23.30 13.45 38.96
CA PRO A 96 23.27 14.90 39.08
C PRO A 96 22.95 15.25 40.54
N THR A 97 23.92 15.82 41.24
CA THR A 97 23.72 16.39 42.58
C THR A 97 22.82 17.60 42.45
N VAL A 98 21.52 17.44 42.73
CA VAL A 98 20.64 18.58 43.00
C VAL A 98 20.82 18.94 44.47
N ALA A 99 21.58 20.00 44.73
CA ALA A 99 21.71 20.60 46.04
C ALA A 99 20.46 21.45 46.34
N GLY A 100 19.82 21.19 47.49
CA GLY A 100 18.87 22.12 48.12
C GLY A 100 17.59 21.48 48.68
N ALA A 101 17.55 21.34 50.01
CA ALA A 101 16.39 21.43 50.93
C ALA A 101 15.13 20.55 50.65
N THR A 102 14.57 19.76 51.56
CA THR A 102 14.61 19.64 53.04
C THR A 102 14.22 18.21 53.44
N ALA A 103 14.77 17.74 54.55
CA ALA A 103 14.50 16.44 55.16
C ALA A 103 13.03 16.30 55.64
N VAL A 104 12.43 15.15 55.35
CA VAL A 104 11.36 14.57 56.17
C VAL A 104 11.63 13.08 56.28
N ASP A 105 11.82 12.64 57.52
CA ASP A 105 12.12 11.27 57.94
C ASP A 105 10.93 10.33 57.68
N VAL A 106 11.16 9.20 57.01
CA VAL A 106 10.28 8.03 57.06
C VAL A 106 11.13 6.75 57.05
N GLU A 107 11.11 6.04 58.19
CA GLU A 107 11.66 4.70 58.39
C GLU A 107 10.96 3.61 57.53
N PRO A 108 11.59 2.45 57.31
CA PRO A 108 11.28 1.56 56.19
C PRO A 108 10.08 0.64 56.47
N SER A 109 9.06 0.72 55.61
CA SER A 109 7.96 -0.25 55.55
C SER A 109 8.20 -1.26 54.43
N GLU A 110 8.50 -2.50 54.85
CA GLU A 110 8.48 -3.69 54.01
C GLU A 110 7.07 -3.91 53.42
N GLY A 111 7.00 -4.12 52.09
CA GLY A 111 5.76 -4.58 51.46
C GLY A 111 5.27 -3.75 50.28
N ALA A 112 6.14 -3.44 49.32
CA ALA A 112 5.70 -3.02 47.98
C ALA A 112 6.50 -3.78 46.93
N THR A 113 5.89 -4.83 46.38
CA THR A 113 6.36 -5.46 45.15
C THR A 113 6.39 -4.39 44.06
N THR A 114 7.59 -3.89 43.79
CA THR A 114 7.88 -3.08 42.62
C THR A 114 7.38 -3.84 41.39
N PRO A 115 6.60 -3.21 40.49
CA PRO A 115 6.23 -3.87 39.26
C PRO A 115 7.54 -4.18 38.55
N LYS A 116 7.86 -5.48 38.41
CA LYS A 116 8.97 -5.95 37.58
C LYS A 116 8.85 -5.22 36.26
N GLN A 117 9.73 -4.24 36.04
CA GLN A 117 9.98 -3.66 34.73
C GLN A 117 10.24 -4.85 33.82
N SER A 118 9.25 -5.19 33.01
CA SER A 118 9.35 -6.29 32.07
C SER A 118 10.52 -5.96 31.17
N SER A 119 11.60 -6.71 31.38
CA SER A 119 12.77 -6.82 30.54
C SER A 119 12.49 -6.33 29.10
N ARG A 120 13.01 -5.15 28.76
CA ARG A 120 13.23 -4.69 27.38
C ARG A 120 14.30 -5.55 26.66
N HIS A 121 14.80 -6.60 27.32
CA HIS A 121 15.89 -7.45 26.88
C HIS A 121 15.33 -8.72 26.23
N ASN A 122 14.76 -8.57 25.03
CA ASN A 122 14.47 -9.66 24.08
C ASN A 122 14.09 -9.10 22.69
N LEU A 123 14.75 -8.03 22.21
CA LEU A 123 14.64 -7.67 20.80
C LEU A 123 15.40 -8.73 19.99
N PRO A 124 14.73 -9.54 19.15
CA PRO A 124 15.41 -10.61 18.41
C PRO A 124 16.51 -10.02 17.54
N ARG A 125 17.72 -10.60 17.64
CA ARG A 125 18.98 -10.17 17.01
C ARG A 125 18.89 -9.95 15.48
N ASN A 126 17.83 -10.46 14.82
CA ASN A 126 17.53 -10.22 13.41
C ASN A 126 16.02 -9.90 13.21
N MET A 127 15.63 -8.63 13.38
CA MET A 127 14.24 -8.16 13.15
C MET A 127 13.72 -8.49 11.74
N PHE A 128 14.59 -8.44 10.72
CA PHE A 128 14.25 -8.85 9.36
C PHE A 128 13.90 -10.35 9.27
N MET A 129 14.69 -11.22 9.88
CA MET A 129 14.40 -12.66 9.88
C MET A 129 13.12 -12.99 10.65
N THR A 130 12.84 -12.27 11.74
CA THR A 130 11.56 -12.34 12.44
C THR A 130 10.39 -11.97 11.52
N THR A 131 10.57 -10.94 10.69
CA THR A 131 9.58 -10.53 9.69
C THR A 131 9.30 -11.64 8.69
N VAL A 132 10.35 -12.21 8.09
CA VAL A 132 10.26 -13.31 7.12
C VAL A 132 9.59 -14.55 7.72
N LYS A 133 9.81 -14.83 9.00
CA LYS A 133 9.18 -15.96 9.70
C LYS A 133 7.73 -15.71 10.11
N THR A 134 7.22 -14.49 9.97
CA THR A 134 5.86 -14.13 10.40
C THR A 134 4.83 -14.49 9.32
N PRO A 135 3.93 -15.47 9.53
CA PRO A 135 2.99 -15.93 8.51
C PRO A 135 2.02 -14.85 8.04
N THR A 136 1.62 -13.95 8.93
CA THR A 136 0.75 -12.81 8.63
C THR A 136 1.30 -11.93 7.50
N VAL A 137 2.63 -11.74 7.45
CA VAL A 137 3.27 -10.93 6.40
C VAL A 137 3.07 -11.56 5.03
N TRP A 138 3.24 -12.88 4.92
CA TRP A 138 3.05 -13.61 3.67
C TRP A 138 1.59 -13.70 3.26
N ALA A 139 0.68 -13.87 4.22
CA ALA A 139 -0.75 -13.90 3.93
C ALA A 139 -1.24 -12.56 3.34
N PHE A 140 -0.87 -11.43 3.96
CA PHE A 140 -1.16 -10.11 3.39
C PHE A 140 -0.40 -9.86 2.10
N GLY A 141 0.86 -10.30 2.00
CA GLY A 141 1.65 -10.19 0.77
C GLY A 141 0.99 -10.92 -0.41
N PHE A 142 0.50 -12.14 -0.20
CA PHE A 142 -0.25 -12.90 -1.22
C PHE A 142 -1.56 -12.20 -1.59
N PHE A 143 -2.34 -11.75 -0.61
CA PHE A 143 -3.57 -10.99 -0.86
C PHE A 143 -3.29 -9.73 -1.70
N ILE A 144 -2.26 -8.96 -1.33
CA ILE A 144 -1.83 -7.76 -2.06
C ILE A 144 -1.33 -8.11 -3.46
N SER A 145 -0.65 -9.24 -3.63
CA SER A 145 -0.21 -9.73 -4.94
C SER A 145 -1.40 -10.03 -5.86
N MET A 146 -2.46 -10.68 -5.36
CA MET A 146 -3.67 -10.92 -6.16
C MET A 146 -4.41 -9.62 -6.49
N TYR A 147 -4.52 -8.71 -5.51
CA TYR A 147 -5.12 -7.39 -5.71
C TYR A 147 -4.40 -6.61 -6.82
N THR A 148 -3.08 -6.43 -6.68
CA THR A 148 -2.26 -5.69 -7.66
C THR A 148 -2.24 -6.38 -9.03
N GLY A 149 -2.32 -7.71 -9.04
CA GLY A 149 -2.55 -8.50 -10.24
C GLY A 149 -3.86 -8.13 -10.94
N SER A 150 -4.98 -8.17 -10.23
CA SER A 150 -6.29 -7.79 -10.77
C SER A 150 -6.34 -6.32 -11.22
N GLU A 151 -5.77 -5.39 -10.45
CA GLU A 151 -5.66 -3.96 -10.80
C GLU A 151 -4.82 -3.77 -12.07
N GLY A 152 -3.68 -4.47 -12.16
CA GLY A 152 -2.76 -4.41 -13.30
C GLY A 152 -3.36 -5.00 -14.57
N VAL A 153 -4.08 -6.12 -14.46
CA VAL A 153 -4.78 -6.73 -15.61
C VAL A 153 -5.89 -5.80 -16.10
N THR A 154 -6.74 -5.30 -15.21
CA THR A 154 -7.81 -4.37 -15.57
C THR A 154 -7.25 -3.12 -16.24
N SER A 155 -6.33 -2.41 -15.58
CA SER A 155 -5.78 -1.16 -16.14
C SER A 155 -4.97 -1.36 -17.42
N GLY A 156 -4.23 -2.46 -17.53
CA GLY A 156 -3.38 -2.76 -18.68
C GLY A 156 -4.15 -3.22 -19.92
N TYR A 157 -5.27 -3.93 -19.73
CA TYR A 157 -5.96 -4.61 -20.83
C TYR A 157 -7.38 -4.11 -21.10
N ILE A 158 -7.97 -3.24 -20.26
CA ILE A 158 -9.34 -2.75 -20.48
C ILE A 158 -9.49 -2.03 -21.82
N VAL A 159 -8.49 -1.26 -22.24
CA VAL A 159 -8.51 -0.56 -23.54
C VAL A 159 -8.54 -1.57 -24.69
N THR A 160 -7.66 -2.57 -24.64
CA THR A 160 -7.59 -3.64 -25.64
C THR A 160 -8.87 -4.45 -25.67
N TYR A 161 -9.42 -4.79 -24.51
CA TYR A 161 -10.70 -5.50 -24.38
C TYR A 161 -11.85 -4.71 -25.00
N LEU A 162 -11.99 -3.42 -24.68
CA LEU A 162 -13.06 -2.58 -25.25
C LEU A 162 -12.90 -2.36 -26.75
N LEU A 163 -11.68 -2.19 -27.25
CA LEU A 163 -11.40 -2.11 -28.69
C LEU A 163 -11.83 -3.37 -29.44
N LYS A 164 -11.40 -4.53 -28.94
CA LYS A 164 -11.53 -5.82 -29.65
C LYS A 164 -12.88 -6.47 -29.44
N MET A 165 -13.41 -6.43 -28.21
CA MET A 165 -14.63 -7.15 -27.82
C MET A 165 -15.87 -6.26 -27.81
N ARG A 166 -15.73 -4.93 -27.88
CA ARG A 166 -16.85 -3.97 -27.83
C ARG A 166 -16.87 -2.98 -29.01
N SER A 167 -15.98 -3.16 -29.99
CA SER A 167 -15.87 -2.29 -31.17
C SER A 167 -15.80 -0.79 -30.80
N ALA A 168 -15.11 -0.49 -29.69
CA ALA A 168 -14.98 0.88 -29.20
C ALA A 168 -14.22 1.75 -30.21
N ASP A 169 -14.58 3.02 -30.30
CA ASP A 169 -13.87 3.98 -31.14
C ASP A 169 -12.44 4.22 -30.59
N PRO A 170 -11.38 3.98 -31.39
CA PRO A 170 -10.00 4.25 -31.02
C PRO A 170 -9.73 5.69 -30.54
N SER A 171 -10.56 6.66 -30.95
CA SER A 171 -10.43 8.07 -30.57
C SER A 171 -10.84 8.36 -29.12
N VAL A 172 -11.58 7.46 -28.46
CA VAL A 172 -12.09 7.68 -27.09
C VAL A 172 -11.80 6.53 -26.11
N VAL A 173 -11.43 5.34 -26.61
CA VAL A 173 -11.33 4.14 -25.78
C VAL A 173 -10.33 4.23 -24.62
N GLY A 174 -9.23 4.99 -24.77
CA GLY A 174 -8.25 5.16 -23.69
C GLY A 174 -8.80 5.91 -22.47
N TYR A 175 -9.90 6.65 -22.62
CA TYR A 175 -10.59 7.26 -21.49
C TYR A 175 -11.19 6.24 -20.52
N ALA A 176 -11.36 4.97 -20.92
CA ALA A 176 -11.76 3.91 -20.01
C ALA A 176 -10.70 3.62 -18.93
N ASN A 177 -9.41 3.61 -19.30
CA ASN A 177 -8.33 3.44 -18.33
C ASN A 177 -8.23 4.67 -17.40
N SER A 178 -8.41 5.87 -17.92
CA SER A 178 -8.53 7.08 -17.08
C SER A 178 -9.70 6.98 -16.10
N ALA A 179 -10.86 6.49 -16.54
CA ALA A 179 -12.03 6.27 -15.70
C ALA A 179 -11.75 5.30 -14.55
N PHE A 180 -11.04 4.20 -14.82
CA PHE A 180 -10.60 3.26 -13.77
C PHE A 180 -9.79 3.97 -12.67
N TRP A 181 -8.74 4.71 -13.06
CA TRP A 181 -7.88 5.40 -12.10
C TRP A 181 -8.59 6.59 -11.42
N ALA A 182 -9.52 7.27 -12.10
CA ALA A 182 -10.38 8.28 -11.50
C ALA A 182 -11.21 7.68 -10.36
N GLY A 183 -11.88 6.56 -10.63
CA GLY A 183 -12.63 5.81 -9.63
C GLY A 183 -11.74 5.42 -8.46
N ALA A 184 -10.58 4.83 -8.73
CA ALA A 184 -9.63 4.42 -7.69
C ALA A 184 -9.16 5.60 -6.82
N ALA A 185 -8.91 6.77 -7.41
CA ALA A 185 -8.56 7.99 -6.69
C ALA A 185 -9.69 8.39 -5.73
N VAL A 186 -10.92 8.47 -6.23
CA VAL A 186 -12.10 8.82 -5.43
C VAL A 186 -12.32 7.82 -4.30
N GLY A 187 -12.17 6.52 -4.57
CA GLY A 187 -12.30 5.47 -3.56
C GLY A 187 -11.26 5.60 -2.45
N ARG A 188 -9.99 5.87 -2.81
CA ARG A 188 -8.89 6.06 -1.85
C ARG A 188 -9.07 7.31 -0.99
N LEU A 189 -9.49 8.42 -1.59
CA LEU A 189 -9.84 9.65 -0.85
C LEU A 189 -11.01 9.40 0.10
N ALA A 190 -12.10 8.79 -0.40
CA ALA A 190 -13.27 8.46 0.40
C ALA A 190 -12.89 7.57 1.60
N LEU A 191 -11.99 6.60 1.41
CA LEU A 191 -11.49 5.77 2.50
C LEU A 191 -10.76 6.60 3.57
N GLY A 192 -9.96 7.60 3.18
CA GLY A 192 -9.27 8.47 4.13
C GLY A 192 -10.22 9.13 5.15
N TYR A 193 -11.41 9.56 4.68
CA TYR A 193 -12.44 10.17 5.52
C TYR A 193 -13.35 9.16 6.22
N THR A 194 -13.67 8.03 5.56
CA THR A 194 -14.63 7.04 6.07
C THR A 194 -14.00 5.94 6.91
N SER A 195 -12.69 5.72 6.83
CA SER A 195 -11.97 4.68 7.57
C SER A 195 -12.14 4.75 9.10
N PRO A 196 -12.17 5.94 9.74
CA PRO A 196 -12.52 6.05 11.17
C PRO A 196 -13.92 5.53 11.48
N LEU A 197 -14.89 5.75 10.58
CA LEU A 197 -16.28 5.32 10.73
C LEU A 197 -16.43 3.80 10.60
N MET A 198 -15.54 3.14 9.84
CA MET A 198 -15.56 1.69 9.64
C MET A 198 -15.18 0.89 10.90
N GLY A 199 -14.48 1.50 11.85
CA GLY A 199 -14.16 0.91 13.16
C GLY A 199 -13.53 -0.49 13.08
N ARG A 200 -14.04 -1.45 13.87
CA ARG A 200 -13.62 -2.88 13.83
C ARG A 200 -14.18 -3.65 12.62
N ARG A 201 -15.10 -3.05 11.85
CA ARG A 201 -15.78 -3.71 10.72
C ARG A 201 -14.99 -3.65 9.40
N LYS A 202 -13.79 -3.08 9.41
CA LYS A 202 -12.89 -2.96 8.23
C LYS A 202 -12.72 -4.26 7.43
N PRO A 203 -12.55 -5.45 8.04
CA PRO A 203 -12.45 -6.69 7.28
C PRO A 203 -13.71 -7.02 6.46
N TYR A 204 -14.90 -6.60 6.92
CA TYR A 204 -16.16 -6.81 6.20
C TYR A 204 -16.32 -5.83 5.03
N TRP A 205 -15.78 -4.62 5.15
CA TRP A 205 -15.75 -3.67 4.04
C TRP A 205 -14.90 -4.17 2.87
N ILE A 206 -13.81 -4.90 3.15
CA ILE A 206 -13.02 -5.54 2.09
C ILE A 206 -13.87 -6.53 1.29
N PHE A 207 -14.72 -7.36 1.93
CA PHE A 207 -15.65 -8.22 1.18
C PHE A 207 -16.61 -7.43 0.31
N ALA A 208 -17.21 -6.37 0.85
CA ALA A 208 -18.14 -5.53 0.11
C ALA A 208 -17.45 -4.95 -1.14
N PHE A 209 -16.24 -4.39 -1.00
CA PHE A 209 -15.47 -3.85 -2.10
C PHE A 209 -15.12 -4.91 -3.16
N ILE A 210 -14.72 -6.11 -2.76
CA ILE A 210 -14.43 -7.21 -3.69
C ILE A 210 -15.68 -7.66 -4.43
N ILE A 211 -16.82 -7.80 -3.74
CA ILE A 211 -18.11 -8.18 -4.36
C ILE A 211 -18.54 -7.11 -5.37
N PHE A 212 -18.46 -5.82 -5.01
CA PHE A 212 -18.79 -4.73 -5.93
C PHE A 212 -17.87 -4.74 -7.16
N ALA A 213 -16.55 -4.82 -6.96
CA ALA A 213 -15.59 -4.90 -8.06
C ALA A 213 -15.88 -6.09 -8.99
N MET A 214 -16.10 -7.26 -8.41
CA MET A 214 -16.43 -8.48 -9.16
C MET A 214 -17.74 -8.33 -9.93
N SER A 215 -18.77 -7.73 -9.34
CA SER A 215 -20.06 -7.47 -10.00
C SER A 215 -19.90 -6.52 -11.19
N PHE A 216 -19.10 -5.47 -11.06
CA PHE A 216 -18.83 -4.54 -12.17
C PHE A 216 -18.05 -5.23 -13.30
N HIS A 217 -17.07 -6.08 -12.98
CA HIS A 217 -16.37 -6.89 -13.99
C HIS A 217 -17.29 -7.89 -14.69
N LEU A 218 -18.21 -8.54 -13.97
CA LEU A 218 -19.25 -9.38 -14.59
C LEU A 218 -20.14 -8.55 -15.54
N CYS A 219 -20.51 -7.33 -15.17
CA CYS A 219 -21.25 -6.43 -16.07
C CYS A 219 -20.44 -6.09 -17.33
N ILE A 220 -19.13 -5.80 -17.20
CA ILE A 220 -18.25 -5.56 -18.37
C ILE A 220 -18.18 -6.81 -19.26
N TRP A 221 -18.15 -7.99 -18.66
CA TRP A 221 -18.06 -9.27 -19.36
C TRP A 221 -19.33 -9.59 -20.16
N PHE A 222 -20.50 -9.51 -19.53
CA PHE A 222 -21.76 -9.96 -20.15
C PHE A 222 -22.48 -8.91 -20.97
N ILE A 223 -22.24 -7.61 -20.73
CA ILE A 223 -22.95 -6.55 -21.43
C ILE A 223 -22.06 -6.02 -22.58
N PRO A 224 -22.42 -6.28 -23.86
CA PRO A 224 -21.63 -5.85 -25.01
C PRO A 224 -21.89 -4.38 -25.36
N SER A 225 -21.55 -3.46 -24.46
CA SER A 225 -21.72 -2.00 -24.67
C SER A 225 -20.50 -1.22 -24.20
N PHE A 226 -19.98 -0.34 -25.05
CA PHE A 226 -18.85 0.53 -24.72
C PHE A 226 -19.19 1.49 -23.57
N ALA A 227 -20.34 2.16 -23.62
CA ALA A 227 -20.73 3.13 -22.59
C ALA A 227 -20.90 2.47 -21.22
N ILE A 228 -21.51 1.29 -21.17
CA ILE A 228 -21.65 0.52 -19.94
C ILE A 228 -20.29 0.00 -19.48
N GLY A 229 -19.47 -0.54 -20.40
CA GLY A 229 -18.11 -0.97 -20.08
C GLY A 229 -17.26 0.14 -19.47
N TRP A 230 -17.31 1.34 -20.04
CA TRP A 230 -16.62 2.53 -19.52
C TRP A 230 -17.11 2.92 -18.11
N ALA A 231 -18.43 2.97 -17.90
CA ALA A 231 -19.01 3.32 -16.60
C ALA A 231 -18.70 2.26 -15.53
N MET A 232 -18.83 0.98 -15.86
CA MET A 232 -18.50 -0.13 -14.96
C MET A 232 -17.00 -0.16 -14.64
N THR A 233 -16.14 0.21 -15.57
CA THR A 233 -14.69 0.34 -15.34
C THR A 233 -14.38 1.41 -14.28
N ALA A 234 -15.07 2.56 -14.32
CA ALA A 234 -14.92 3.59 -13.29
C ALA A 234 -15.38 3.09 -11.91
N LEU A 235 -16.51 2.37 -11.86
CA LEU A 235 -17.04 1.81 -10.61
C LEU A 235 -16.20 0.64 -10.06
N ALA A 236 -15.59 -0.16 -10.95
CA ALA A 236 -14.59 -1.16 -10.57
C ALA A 236 -13.38 -0.48 -9.93
N GLY A 237 -12.84 0.59 -10.54
CA GLY A 237 -11.79 1.41 -9.93
C GLY A 237 -12.18 1.97 -8.56
N LEU A 238 -13.40 2.53 -8.44
CA LEU A 238 -13.93 3.08 -7.19
C LEU A 238 -13.98 2.06 -6.06
N SER A 239 -14.43 0.83 -6.37
CA SER A 239 -14.53 -0.25 -5.39
C SER A 239 -13.18 -0.89 -5.07
N MET A 240 -12.27 -1.02 -6.05
CA MET A 240 -10.93 -1.58 -5.83
C MET A 240 -10.01 -0.62 -5.10
N GLY A 241 -10.09 0.69 -5.36
CA GLY A 241 -9.21 1.72 -4.81
C GLY A 241 -8.94 1.60 -3.29
N PRO A 242 -9.98 1.50 -2.44
CA PRO A 242 -9.84 1.34 -0.99
C PRO A 242 -9.16 0.05 -0.51
N VAL A 243 -9.19 -1.04 -1.30
CA VAL A 243 -8.84 -2.39 -0.84
C VAL A 243 -7.37 -2.46 -0.39
N PHE A 244 -6.45 -1.92 -1.19
CA PHE A 244 -5.02 -1.91 -0.87
C PHE A 244 -4.67 -1.16 0.42
N PRO A 245 -4.97 0.16 0.56
CA PRO A 245 -4.65 0.90 1.78
C PRO A 245 -5.39 0.36 3.02
N LEU A 246 -6.63 -0.12 2.87
CA LEU A 246 -7.36 -0.74 3.98
C LEU A 246 -6.70 -2.05 4.45
N SER A 247 -6.18 -2.84 3.51
CA SER A 247 -5.46 -4.08 3.84
C SER A 247 -4.14 -3.80 4.55
N LEU A 248 -3.38 -2.79 4.10
CA LEU A 248 -2.18 -2.33 4.80
C LEU A 248 -2.48 -1.79 6.20
N GLU A 249 -3.60 -1.08 6.37
CA GLU A 249 -4.03 -0.62 7.68
C GLU A 249 -4.35 -1.79 8.63
N ILE A 250 -5.07 -2.81 8.16
CA ILE A 250 -5.36 -4.00 8.98
C ILE A 250 -4.07 -4.77 9.27
N ALA A 251 -3.17 -4.92 8.29
CA ALA A 251 -1.89 -5.60 8.46
C ALA A 251 -1.01 -4.90 9.51
N SER A 252 -0.85 -3.58 9.39
CA SER A 252 -0.03 -2.78 10.32
C SER A 252 -0.50 -2.86 11.77
N ARG A 253 -1.81 -3.01 12.01
CA ARG A 253 -2.36 -3.20 13.36
C ARG A 253 -2.12 -4.60 13.94
N ASN A 254 -1.90 -5.60 13.08
CA ASN A 254 -1.65 -7.00 13.47
C ASN A 254 -0.16 -7.34 13.57
N LEU A 255 0.72 -6.40 13.27
CA LEU A 255 2.17 -6.58 13.29
C LEU A 255 2.79 -5.81 14.46
N SER A 256 3.90 -6.33 15.01
CA SER A 256 4.60 -5.61 16.07
C SER A 256 5.32 -4.38 15.50
N PRO A 257 5.44 -3.28 16.27
CA PRO A 257 6.14 -2.07 15.81
C PRO A 257 7.59 -2.32 15.36
N ALA A 258 8.22 -3.37 15.89
CA ALA A 258 9.61 -3.74 15.57
C ALA A 258 9.79 -4.32 14.15
N ILE A 259 8.75 -4.91 13.56
CA ILE A 259 8.83 -5.56 12.23
C ILE A 259 8.01 -4.84 11.16
N ILE A 260 7.29 -3.78 11.52
CA ILE A 260 6.30 -3.16 10.64
C ILE A 260 6.90 -2.62 9.34
N SER A 261 8.08 -2.00 9.39
CA SER A 261 8.72 -1.42 8.20
C SER A 261 9.18 -2.50 7.21
N SER A 262 9.87 -3.53 7.70
CA SER A 262 10.30 -4.68 6.88
C SER A 262 9.10 -5.49 6.38
N ALA A 263 8.03 -5.62 7.17
CA ALA A 263 6.82 -6.29 6.73
C ALA A 263 6.12 -5.53 5.61
N LEU A 264 5.96 -4.21 5.74
CA LEU A 264 5.38 -3.37 4.70
C LEU A 264 6.21 -3.42 3.41
N ALA A 265 7.55 -3.48 3.52
CA ALA A 265 8.43 -3.65 2.37
C ALA A 265 8.20 -4.99 1.66
N ILE A 266 8.19 -6.11 2.39
CA ILE A 266 7.93 -7.45 1.83
C ILE A 266 6.54 -7.50 1.17
N MET A 267 5.51 -6.99 1.84
CA MET A 267 4.14 -6.96 1.31
C MET A 267 4.05 -6.10 0.03
N SER A 268 4.75 -4.98 -0.02
CA SER A 268 4.81 -4.12 -1.21
C SER A 268 5.56 -4.80 -2.37
N SER A 269 6.66 -5.50 -2.09
CA SER A 269 7.39 -6.30 -3.08
C SER A 269 6.53 -7.41 -3.67
N MET A 270 5.72 -8.09 -2.85
CA MET A 270 4.74 -9.08 -3.33
C MET A 270 3.66 -8.44 -4.21
N GLY A 271 3.26 -7.20 -3.91
CA GLY A 271 2.40 -6.40 -4.79
C GLY A 271 3.02 -6.16 -6.16
N ASN A 272 4.28 -5.72 -6.22
CA ASN A 272 4.98 -5.54 -7.50
C ASN A 272 5.11 -6.87 -8.27
N LEU A 273 5.35 -7.98 -7.56
CA LEU A 273 5.40 -9.30 -8.18
C LEU A 273 4.05 -9.69 -8.80
N GLY A 274 2.94 -9.42 -8.11
CA GLY A 274 1.59 -9.64 -8.64
C GLY A 274 1.30 -8.77 -9.86
N GLY A 275 1.60 -7.47 -9.76
CA GLY A 275 1.45 -6.50 -10.85
C GLY A 275 2.31 -6.81 -12.09
N ALA A 276 3.37 -7.63 -11.97
CA ALA A 276 4.14 -8.10 -13.12
C ALA A 276 3.62 -9.46 -13.64
N PHE A 277 3.36 -10.41 -12.74
CA PHE A 277 3.04 -11.79 -13.07
C PHE A 277 1.69 -11.93 -13.80
N TYR A 278 0.62 -11.36 -13.24
CA TYR A 278 -0.73 -11.55 -13.78
C TYR A 278 -0.95 -10.84 -15.13
N PRO A 279 -0.46 -9.61 -15.34
CA PRO A 279 -0.50 -8.98 -16.68
C PRO A 279 0.33 -9.72 -17.72
N PHE A 280 1.49 -10.29 -17.34
CA PHE A 280 2.28 -11.14 -18.24
C PHE A 280 1.51 -12.41 -18.64
N MET A 281 0.93 -13.10 -17.66
CA MET A 281 0.09 -14.28 -17.91
C MET A 281 -1.12 -13.95 -18.79
N THR A 282 -1.76 -12.79 -18.56
CA THR A 282 -2.87 -12.32 -19.40
C THR A 282 -2.42 -12.09 -20.84
N GLY A 283 -1.23 -11.53 -21.06
CA GLY A 283 -0.68 -11.34 -22.40
C GLY A 283 -0.47 -12.66 -23.13
N LEU A 284 0.07 -13.67 -22.44
CA LEU A 284 0.22 -15.02 -23.00
C LEU A 284 -1.12 -15.65 -23.38
N LEU A 285 -2.10 -15.59 -22.48
CA LEU A 285 -3.44 -16.15 -22.73
C LEU A 285 -4.18 -15.38 -23.84
N SER A 286 -4.06 -14.06 -23.86
CA SER A 286 -4.68 -13.22 -24.89
C SER A 286 -4.08 -13.47 -26.27
N ASN A 287 -2.78 -13.81 -26.35
CA ASN A 287 -2.15 -14.18 -27.62
C ASN A 287 -2.61 -15.57 -28.12
N ALA A 288 -2.90 -16.49 -27.20
CA ALA A 288 -3.30 -17.86 -27.55
C ALA A 288 -4.80 -17.99 -27.87
N GLU A 289 -5.66 -17.38 -27.05
CA GLU A 289 -7.12 -17.54 -27.11
C GLU A 289 -7.88 -16.27 -27.50
N GLY A 290 -7.19 -15.14 -27.65
CA GLY A 290 -7.78 -13.83 -27.88
C GLY A 290 -8.22 -13.11 -26.59
N GLU A 291 -8.70 -11.89 -26.75
CA GLU A 291 -9.00 -10.96 -25.66
C GLU A 291 -10.20 -11.38 -24.78
N LYS A 292 -10.93 -12.42 -25.16
CA LYS A 292 -12.05 -12.99 -24.39
C LYS A 292 -11.65 -13.49 -22.99
N VAL A 293 -10.36 -13.76 -22.77
CA VAL A 293 -9.81 -14.30 -21.51
C VAL A 293 -9.64 -13.26 -20.41
N ILE A 294 -9.63 -11.96 -20.76
CA ILE A 294 -9.27 -10.87 -19.84
C ILE A 294 -10.26 -10.78 -18.66
N GLU A 295 -11.56 -10.62 -18.93
CA GLU A 295 -12.57 -10.50 -17.87
C GLU A 295 -12.70 -11.77 -16.99
N PRO A 296 -12.77 -13.00 -17.56
CA PRO A 296 -12.74 -14.22 -16.75
C PRO A 296 -11.55 -14.29 -15.80
N LEU A 297 -10.37 -13.86 -16.27
CA LEU A 297 -9.15 -13.87 -15.48
C LEU A 297 -9.24 -12.88 -14.31
N VAL A 298 -9.68 -11.64 -14.56
CA VAL A 298 -9.89 -10.66 -13.48
C VAL A 298 -10.91 -11.15 -12.45
N VAL A 299 -12.05 -11.68 -12.91
CA VAL A 299 -13.08 -12.24 -12.03
C VAL A 299 -12.53 -13.41 -11.20
N SER A 300 -11.72 -14.29 -11.79
CA SER A 300 -11.10 -15.40 -11.05
C SER A 300 -10.09 -14.92 -9.99
N LEU A 301 -9.34 -13.85 -10.27
CA LEU A 301 -8.43 -13.23 -9.29
C LEU A 301 -9.20 -12.62 -8.12
N LEU A 302 -10.27 -11.87 -8.41
CA LEU A 302 -11.14 -11.29 -7.40
C LEU A 302 -11.86 -12.37 -6.57
N GLY A 303 -12.33 -13.44 -7.21
CA GLY A 303 -12.94 -14.59 -6.55
C GLY A 303 -11.96 -15.34 -5.64
N THR A 304 -10.72 -15.55 -6.11
CA THR A 304 -9.68 -16.17 -5.27
C THR A 304 -9.31 -15.26 -4.10
N MET A 305 -9.23 -13.95 -4.33
CA MET A 305 -8.98 -12.96 -3.29
C MET A 305 -10.11 -12.93 -2.25
N PHE A 306 -11.37 -13.07 -2.68
CA PHE A 306 -12.54 -13.20 -1.79
C PHE A 306 -12.44 -14.46 -0.92
N CYS A 307 -12.22 -15.62 -1.54
CA CYS A 307 -12.09 -16.90 -0.84
C CYS A 307 -10.92 -16.90 0.13
N PHE A 308 -9.77 -16.39 -0.30
CA PHE A 308 -8.58 -16.27 0.53
C PHE A 308 -8.85 -15.38 1.76
N TRP A 309 -9.45 -14.21 1.57
CA TRP A 309 -9.83 -13.32 2.66
C TRP A 309 -10.84 -13.98 3.63
N ALA A 310 -11.77 -14.78 3.12
CA ALA A 310 -12.72 -15.55 3.94
C ALA A 310 -12.04 -16.54 4.88
N VAL A 311 -10.98 -17.21 4.42
CA VAL A 311 -10.20 -18.15 5.24
C VAL A 311 -9.31 -17.41 6.24
N THR A 312 -8.59 -16.38 5.80
CA THR A 312 -7.56 -15.74 6.63
C THR A 312 -8.13 -14.73 7.64
N ARG A 313 -9.31 -14.13 7.40
CA ARG A 313 -9.89 -13.12 8.30
C ARG A 313 -10.03 -13.60 9.75
N ALA A 314 -10.34 -14.88 9.96
CA ALA A 314 -10.57 -15.44 11.28
C ALA A 314 -9.29 -15.42 12.12
N HIS A 315 -8.13 -15.51 11.47
CA HIS A 315 -6.82 -15.47 12.09
C HIS A 315 -6.37 -14.04 12.40
N PHE A 316 -6.94 -13.04 11.71
CA PHE A 316 -6.65 -11.62 11.90
C PHE A 316 -7.73 -10.87 12.71
N SER A 317 -8.72 -11.61 13.21
CA SER A 317 -9.85 -11.02 13.94
C SER A 317 -9.36 -10.52 15.29
N TYR A 318 -9.48 -9.21 15.50
CA TYR A 318 -9.17 -8.46 16.71
C TYR A 318 -9.50 -9.25 17.99
N LYS A 319 -8.48 -9.70 18.72
CA LYS A 319 -8.60 -9.91 20.17
C LYS A 319 -8.63 -8.53 20.82
#